data_AF-A0A929CSA5-F1
#
_entry.id   AF-A0A929CSA5-F1
#
_cell.length_a   1.000
_cell.length_b   1.000
_cell.length_c   1.000
_cell.angle_alpha   90.00
_cell.angle_beta   90.00
_cell.angle_gamma   90.00
#
_symmetry.space_group_name_H-M   'P 1'
#
loop_
_entity.id
_entity.type
_entity.pdbx_description
1 polymer ?
#
loop_
_entity_poly.entity_id
_entity_poly.type
_entity_poly.pdbx_seq_one_letter_code
_entity_poly.pdbx_strand_id
1 'polypeptide(L)' 'MEKISILWVDDEIEMLKPHILFLEQKGYEVNTSNNGDEALDMIMNNPYD' A
#
# COMPACT_ATOMS: atom_id res chain seq x y z
N MET A 1 12.52 -7.31 13.48
CA MET A 1 11.74 -7.88 12.38
C MET A 1 11.56 -6.76 11.38
N GLU A 2 11.99 -6.98 10.14
CA GLU A 2 11.67 -6.04 9.05
C GLU A 2 10.16 -6.07 8.85
N LYS A 3 9.55 -4.89 8.70
CA LYS A 3 8.13 -4.79 8.39
C LYS A 3 7.95 -5.10 6.91
N ILE A 4 7.02 -6.01 6.61
CA ILE A 4 6.61 -6.28 5.23
C ILE A 4 5.90 -5.04 4.70
N SER A 5 6.35 -4.57 3.55
CA SER A 5 5.89 -3.38 2.85
C SER A 5 4.97 -3.76 1.68
N ILE A 6 3.77 -3.23 1.68
CA ILE A 6 2.70 -3.56 0.72
C ILE A 6 2.34 -2.30 -0.05
N LEU A 7 2.30 -2.37 -1.38
CA LEU A 7 1.65 -1.38 -2.23
C LEU A 7 0.26 -1.89 -2.65
N TRP A 8 -0.79 -1.25 -2.14
CA TRP A 8 -2.18 -1.55 -2.53
C TRP A 8 -2.66 -0.53 -3.57
N VAL A 9 -2.92 -1.00 -4.79
CA VAL A 9 -3.38 -0.16 -5.90
C VAL A 9 -4.84 -0.47 -6.19
N ASP A 10 -5.72 0.51 -6.03
CA ASP A 10 -7.17 0.35 -6.22
C ASP A 10 -7.84 1.71 -6.51
N ASP A 11 -8.72 1.80 -7.49
CA ASP A 11 -9.38 3.06 -7.87
C ASP A 11 -10.40 3.56 -6.83
N GLU A 12 -10.88 2.68 -5.95
CA GLU A 12 -11.76 3.02 -4.83
C GLU A 12 -11.06 2.92 -3.46
N ILE A 13 -9.74 3.15 -3.41
CA ILE A 13 -8.90 2.98 -2.20
C ILE A 13 -9.44 3.66 -0.93
N GLU A 14 -10.17 4.78 -1.07
CA GLU A 14 -10.78 5.47 0.06
C GLU A 14 -11.80 4.61 0.82
N MET A 15 -12.51 3.73 0.11
CA MET A 15 -13.45 2.77 0.69
C MET A 15 -12.74 1.65 1.47
N LEU A 16 -11.44 1.45 1.22
CA LEU A 16 -10.64 0.37 1.79
C LEU A 16 -9.88 0.79 3.06
N LYS A 17 -10.05 2.03 3.55
CA LYS A 17 -9.45 2.52 4.81
C LYS A 17 -9.54 1.55 6.00
N PRO A 18 -10.69 0.87 6.27
CA PRO A 18 -10.76 -0.10 7.35
C PRO A 18 -9.80 -1.30 7.19
N HIS A 19 -9.52 -1.71 5.95
CA HIS A 19 -8.65 -2.83 5.61
C HIS A 19 -7.17 -2.43 5.72
N ILE A 20 -6.85 -1.22 5.28
CA ILE A 20 -5.51 -0.62 5.46
C ILE A 20 -5.17 -0.55 6.94
N LEU A 21 -6.07 0.00 7.76
CA LEU A 21 -5.87 0.07 9.21
C LEU A 21 -5.68 -1.31 9.85
N PHE A 22 -6.43 -2.32 9.40
CA PHE A 22 -6.27 -3.69 9.88
C PHE A 22 -4.87 -4.24 9.58
N LEU A 23 -4.33 -4.01 8.38
CA LEU A 23 -2.98 -4.43 8.01
C LEU A 23 -1.90 -3.67 8.80
N GLU A 24 -2.05 -2.36 8.97
CA GLU A 24 -1.14 -1.56 9.79
C GLU A 24 -1.11 -2.05 11.25
N GLN A 25 -2.27 -2.41 11.81
CA GLN A 25 -2.37 -3.01 13.15
C GLN A 25 -1.69 -4.39 13.25
N LYS A 26 -1.62 -5.13 12.14
CA LYS A 26 -0.88 -6.40 12.05
C LYS A 26 0.64 -6.19 11.91
N GLY A 27 1.08 -4.94 11.75
CA GLY A 27 2.49 -4.57 11.65
C GLY A 27 3.02 -4.45 10.23
N TYR A 28 2.15 -4.52 9.22
CA TYR A 28 2.51 -4.23 7.83
C TYR A 28 2.69 -2.72 7.63
N GLU A 29 3.57 -2.35 6.71
CA GLU A 29 3.61 -1.01 6.16
C GLU A 29 2.80 -1.00 4.86
N VAL A 30 1.71 -0.23 4.82
CA VAL A 30 0.83 -0.18 3.66
C VAL A 30 0.98 1.18 3.01
N ASN A 31 1.42 1.18 1.76
CA ASN A 31 1.31 2.34 0.88
C ASN A 31 0.18 2.08 -0.11
N THR A 32 -0.46 3.14 -0.54
CA THR A 32 -1.63 3.03 -1.40
C THR A 32 -1.55 3.97 -2.58
N SER A 33 -2.07 3.54 -3.72
CA SER A 33 -2.25 4.37 -4.90
C SER A 33 -3.63 4.17 -5.48
N ASN A 34 -4.20 5.22 -6.09
CA ASN A 34 -5.52 5.16 -6.72
C ASN A 34 -5.47 4.86 -8.23
N ASN A 35 -4.28 4.69 -8.81
CA ASN A 35 -4.13 4.40 -10.23
C ASN A 35 -2.79 3.71 -10.53
N GLY A 36 -2.67 3.12 -11.72
CA GLY A 36 -1.49 2.36 -12.10
C GLY A 36 -0.23 3.22 -12.32
N ASP A 37 -0.37 4.44 -12.82
CA ASP A 37 0.78 5.30 -13.14
C ASP A 37 1.51 5.76 -11.87
N GLU A 38 0.75 6.20 -10.86
CA GLU A 38 1.29 6.52 -9.54
C GLU A 38 1.92 5.29 -8.88
N ALA A 39 1.29 4.12 -9.00
CA ALA A 39 1.87 2.88 -8.48
C ALA A 39 3.21 2.51 -9.14
N LEU A 40 3.34 2.71 -10.45
CA LEU A 40 4.60 2.49 -11.16
C LEU A 40 5.70 3.42 -10.64
N ASP A 41 5.38 4.70 -10.45
CA ASP A 41 6.32 5.66 -9.87
C ASP A 41 6.73 5.28 -8.45
N MET A 42 5.80 4.74 -7.64
CA MET A 42 6.09 4.28 -6.28
C MET A 42 7.04 3.08 -6.28
N ILE A 43 6.81 2.06 -7.13
CA ILE A 43 7.66 0.86 -7.21
C ILE A 43 9.07 1.20 -7.71
N MET A 44 9.21 2.20 -8.58
CA MET A 44 10.52 2.66 -9.03
C MET A 44 11.36 3.33 -7.93
N ASN A 45 10.70 3.99 -6.96
CA ASN A 45 11.37 4.74 -5.90
C ASN A 45 11.51 3.95 -4.59
N ASN A 46 10.59 3.02 -4.33
CA ASN A 46 10.54 2.22 -3.11
C ASN A 46 10.35 0.73 -3.46
N PRO A 47 11.23 -0.17 -2.97
CA PRO A 47 10.99 -1.59 -3.07
C PRO A 47 9.82 -1.98 -2.16
N TYR A 48 8.93 -2.83 -2.67
CA TYR A 48 7.84 -3.47 -1.94
C TYR A 48 8.04 -4.99 -1.94
N ASP A 49 7.43 -5.69 -0.98
CA ASP A 49 7.52 -7.14 -0.83
C ASP A 49 6.47 -7.91 -1.65
#